data_AF-A0A6G1EUL1-F1
#
_entry.id   AF-A0A6G1EUL1-F1
#
_cell.length_a   1.000
_cell.length_b   1.000
_cell.length_c   1.000
_cell.angle_alpha   90.00
_cell.angle_beta   90.00
_cell.angle_gamma   90.00
#
_symmetry.space_group_name_H-M   'P 1'
#
loop_
_entity.id
_entity.type
_entity.pdbx_description
1 polymer ?
#
loop_
_entity_poly.entity_id
_entity_poly.type
_entity_poly.pdbx_seq_one_letter_code
_entity_poly.pdbx_strand_id
1 'polypeptide(L)'
;MNVHVCLQMHRPDHAEKQLRIMQQLDEDHTLTQLTNAWVDLAMGGPKIQEAHLIFQDLSEKYPTTCMILNGLISTMPTSNFEDAEGVLLESLNKDDKDAETLANLIVCSLNLGKSASRYLNQLKLAHPDHMWVKRMSSAEDSFERACPSDIMIFAVLLLTFM
;
A
#
# COMPACT_ATOMS: atom_id res chain seq x y z
N MET A 1 18.89 -1.15 2.99
CA MET A 1 18.43 -1.70 1.68
C MET A 1 18.00 -3.18 1.77
N ASN A 2 18.56 -4.01 2.66
CA ASN A 2 18.18 -5.43 2.77
C ASN A 2 16.80 -5.70 3.38
N VAL A 3 16.31 -4.88 4.33
CA VAL A 3 15.02 -5.16 5.00
C VAL A 3 13.81 -4.96 4.08
N HIS A 4 13.82 -3.90 3.27
CA HIS A 4 12.78 -3.67 2.25
C HIS A 4 12.67 -4.85 1.27
N VAL A 5 13.82 -5.41 0.86
CA VAL A 5 13.89 -6.60 0.01
C VAL A 5 13.41 -7.86 0.73
N CYS A 6 13.77 -8.07 2.00
CA CYS A 6 13.30 -9.22 2.80
C CYS A 6 11.79 -9.20 3.06
N LEU A 7 11.20 -8.03 3.25
CA LEU A 7 9.74 -7.86 3.39
C LEU A 7 9.02 -8.15 2.07
N GLN A 8 9.57 -7.70 0.93
CA GLN A 8 9.06 -8.07 -0.39
C GLN A 8 9.21 -9.57 -0.71
N MET A 9 10.10 -10.29 -0.02
CA MET A 9 10.28 -11.75 -0.14
C MET A 9 9.43 -12.59 0.82
N HIS A 10 8.48 -12.01 1.56
CA HIS A 10 7.63 -12.73 2.52
C HIS A 10 8.41 -13.53 3.59
N ARG A 11 9.59 -13.05 4.01
CA ARG A 11 10.43 -13.67 5.05
C ARG A 11 10.59 -12.74 6.26
N PRO A 12 9.54 -12.59 7.11
CA PRO A 12 9.60 -11.72 8.28
C PRO A 12 10.72 -12.13 9.25
N ASP A 13 11.03 -13.42 9.34
CA ASP A 13 12.09 -13.99 10.18
C ASP A 13 13.52 -13.56 9.79
N HIS A 14 13.79 -13.18 8.54
CA HIS A 14 15.08 -12.56 8.16
C HIS A 14 15.09 -11.05 8.35
N ALA A 15 13.94 -10.40 8.17
CA ALA A 15 13.79 -8.97 8.42
C ALA A 15 14.00 -8.64 9.91
N GLU A 16 13.44 -9.45 10.81
CA GLU A 16 13.60 -9.30 12.26
C GLU A 16 15.07 -9.45 12.72
N LYS A 17 15.81 -10.40 12.13
CA LYS A 17 17.25 -10.58 12.42
C LYS A 17 18.07 -9.38 12.02
N GLN A 18 17.79 -8.79 10.86
CA GLN A 18 18.48 -7.59 10.40
C GLN A 18 18.09 -6.36 11.23
N LEU A 19 16.83 -6.25 11.64
CA LEU A 19 16.36 -5.21 12.54
C LEU A 19 17.09 -5.26 13.90
N ARG A 20 17.28 -6.45 14.49
CA ARG A 20 18.05 -6.57 15.74
C ARG A 20 19.48 -6.08 15.61
N ILE A 21 20.12 -6.31 14.46
CA ILE A 21 21.48 -5.79 14.22
C ILE A 21 21.45 -4.26 14.15
N MET A 22 20.44 -3.67 13.51
CA MET A 22 20.29 -2.22 13.45
C MET A 22 20.03 -1.62 14.84
N GLN A 23 19.16 -2.23 15.64
CA GLN A 23 18.88 -1.81 17.02
C GLN A 23 20.12 -1.89 17.93
N GLN A 24 20.95 -2.93 17.76
CA GLN A 24 22.21 -3.06 18.51
C GLN A 24 23.25 -1.98 18.14
N LEU A 25 23.19 -1.45 16.92
CA LEU A 25 24.09 -0.41 16.47
C LEU A 25 23.62 0.96 16.95
N ASP A 26 22.35 1.28 16.67
CA ASP A 26 21.70 2.52 17.06
C ASP A 26 20.17 2.36 16.91
N GLU A 27 19.48 2.18 18.03
CA GLU A 27 18.02 2.02 18.09
C GLU A 27 17.27 3.33 17.80
N ASP A 28 17.86 4.48 18.15
CA ASP A 28 17.25 5.79 17.99
C ASP A 28 17.48 6.39 16.59
N HIS A 29 18.37 5.78 15.80
CA HIS A 29 18.61 6.20 14.43
C HIS A 29 17.31 6.15 13.60
N THR A 30 17.02 7.23 12.86
CA THR A 30 15.78 7.37 12.05
C THR A 30 15.54 6.19 11.12
N LEU A 31 16.61 5.68 10.48
CA LEU A 31 16.55 4.51 9.61
C LEU A 31 16.17 3.22 10.35
N THR A 32 16.63 3.05 11.60
CA THR A 32 16.28 1.90 12.44
C THR A 32 14.83 1.96 12.85
N GLN A 33 14.35 3.12 13.30
CA GLN A 33 12.93 3.34 13.64
C GLN A 33 12.02 3.10 12.43
N LEU A 34 12.35 3.65 11.26
CA LEU A 34 11.58 3.41 10.04
C LEU A 34 11.55 1.93 9.67
N THR A 35 12.68 1.24 9.78
CA THR A 35 12.76 -0.20 9.51
C THR A 35 11.92 -1.00 10.49
N ASN A 36 11.89 -0.61 11.77
CA ASN A 36 11.08 -1.22 12.81
C ASN A 36 9.58 -1.11 12.46
N ALA A 37 9.11 0.11 12.11
CA ALA A 37 7.72 0.34 11.74
C ALA A 37 7.25 -0.53 10.56
N TRP A 38 8.11 -0.73 9.55
CA TRP A 38 7.79 -1.58 8.40
C TRP A 38 7.72 -3.07 8.77
N VAL A 39 8.56 -3.52 9.70
CA VAL A 39 8.53 -4.90 10.20
C VAL A 39 7.26 -5.12 11.04
N ASP A 40 6.94 -4.19 11.92
CA ASP A 40 5.72 -4.23 12.74
C ASP A 40 4.45 -4.24 11.88
N LEU A 41 4.43 -3.45 10.81
CA LEU A 41 3.34 -3.45 9.84
C LEU A 41 3.19 -4.79 9.13
N ALA A 42 4.31 -5.43 8.76
CA ALA A 42 4.29 -6.75 8.12
C ALA A 42 3.89 -7.88 9.08
N MET A 43 4.16 -7.76 10.38
CA MET A 43 3.73 -8.73 11.39
C MET A 43 2.23 -8.65 11.67
N GLY A 44 1.65 -7.45 11.59
CA GLY A 44 0.21 -7.22 11.80
C GLY A 44 -0.24 -7.40 13.26
N GLY A 45 -1.55 -7.41 13.47
CA GLY A 45 -2.14 -7.57 14.81
C GLY A 45 -1.82 -6.39 15.74
N PRO A 46 -1.42 -6.62 17.01
CA PRO A 46 -1.15 -5.54 17.95
C PRO A 46 0.05 -4.66 17.55
N LYS A 47 0.93 -5.17 16.67
CA LYS A 47 2.11 -4.46 16.17
C LYS A 47 1.78 -3.30 15.22
N ILE A 48 0.57 -3.30 14.62
CA ILE A 48 0.12 -2.19 13.77
C ILE A 48 0.08 -0.88 14.55
N GLN A 49 -0.33 -0.93 15.83
CA GLN A 49 -0.37 0.26 16.68
C GLN A 49 1.04 0.78 17.02
N GLU A 50 2.00 -0.13 17.20
CA GLU A 50 3.40 0.25 17.43
C GLU A 50 4.00 0.93 16.19
N ALA A 51 3.75 0.36 14.99
CA ALA A 51 4.13 0.98 13.73
C ALA A 51 3.51 2.38 13.54
N HIS A 52 2.23 2.54 13.91
CA HIS A 52 1.53 3.83 13.83
C HIS A 52 2.23 4.91 14.66
N LEU A 53 2.57 4.60 15.92
CA LEU A 53 3.24 5.53 16.82
C LEU A 53 4.62 5.94 16.29
N ILE A 54 5.39 5.01 15.73
CA ILE A 54 6.69 5.33 15.14
C ILE A 54 6.53 6.28 13.95
N PHE A 55 5.59 6.02 13.05
CA PHE A 55 5.36 6.93 11.93
C PHE A 55 4.83 8.30 12.36
N GLN A 56 4.02 8.35 13.43
CA GLN A 56 3.54 9.60 14.02
C GLN A 56 4.71 10.41 14.59
N ASP A 57 5.56 9.80 15.41
CA ASP A 57 6.76 10.44 15.97
C ASP A 57 7.68 10.98 14.86
N LEU A 58 7.86 10.21 13.78
CA LEU A 58 8.65 10.64 12.63
C LEU A 58 8.02 11.83 11.90
N SER A 59 6.68 11.89 11.82
CA SER A 59 5.95 13.00 11.21
C SER A 59 6.01 14.29 12.03
N GLU A 60 6.16 14.19 13.35
CA GLU A 60 6.31 15.34 14.25
C GLU A 60 7.75 15.85 14.28
N LYS A 61 8.74 14.94 14.18
CA LYS A 61 10.17 15.29 14.24
C LYS A 61 10.74 15.80 12.91
N TYR A 62 10.16 15.38 11.79
CA TYR A 62 10.69 15.69 10.45
C TYR A 62 9.61 16.23 9.52
N PRO A 63 9.97 17.01 8.48
CA PRO A 63 9.02 17.39 7.45
C PRO A 63 8.30 16.17 6.87
N THR A 64 6.97 16.26 6.75
CA THR A 64 6.15 15.17 6.24
C THR A 64 6.49 14.87 4.78
N THR A 65 7.09 13.71 4.56
CA THR A 65 7.38 13.13 3.24
C THR A 65 6.29 12.13 2.83
N CYS A 66 6.15 11.87 1.53
CA CYS A 66 5.19 10.89 1.01
C CYS A 66 5.36 9.51 1.68
N MET A 67 6.61 9.11 1.98
CA MET A 67 6.90 7.86 2.68
C MET A 67 6.30 7.80 4.10
N ILE A 68 6.42 8.87 4.88
CA ILE A 68 5.88 8.92 6.25
C ILE A 68 4.35 8.93 6.21
N LEU A 69 3.76 9.74 5.31
CA LEU A 69 2.31 9.83 5.16
C LEU A 69 1.71 8.48 4.72
N ASN A 70 2.30 7.84 3.71
CA ASN A 70 1.87 6.52 3.25
C ASN A 70 2.01 5.45 4.36
N GLY A 71 3.07 5.51 5.16
CA GLY A 71 3.26 4.67 6.34
C GLY A 71 2.14 4.84 7.37
N LEU A 72 1.81 6.08 7.74
CA LEU A 72 0.70 6.39 8.64
C LEU A 72 -0.62 5.81 8.14
N ILE A 73 -0.95 6.04 6.87
CA ILE A 73 -2.21 5.57 6.28
C ILE A 73 -2.28 4.04 6.25
N SER A 74 -1.17 3.37 5.96
CA SER A 74 -1.11 1.90 5.98
C SER A 74 -1.33 1.28 7.38
N THR A 75 -1.14 2.07 8.44
CA THR A 75 -1.42 1.67 9.83
C THR A 75 -2.80 2.10 10.33
N MET A 76 -3.52 2.95 9.59
CA MET A 76 -4.83 3.45 10.03
C MET A 76 -5.89 2.33 10.00
N PRO A 77 -6.78 2.28 10.99
CA PRO A 77 -7.93 1.40 10.96
C PRO A 77 -8.76 1.61 9.69
N THR A 78 -9.26 0.52 9.10
CA THR A 78 -10.11 0.53 7.89
C THR A 78 -11.46 1.24 8.09
N SER A 79 -11.72 1.83 9.25
CA SER A 79 -12.92 2.65 9.51
C SER A 79 -12.72 4.13 9.19
N ASN A 80 -11.50 4.57 8.88
CA ASN A 80 -11.13 5.99 8.77
C ASN A 80 -10.57 6.32 7.37
N PHE A 81 -11.21 5.81 6.31
CA PHE A 81 -10.75 6.06 4.94
C PHE A 81 -10.97 7.51 4.50
N GLU A 82 -11.94 8.23 5.08
CA GLU A 82 -12.22 9.64 4.81
C GLU A 82 -11.06 10.54 5.26
N ASP A 83 -10.53 10.30 6.47
CA ASP A 83 -9.37 11.04 6.99
C ASP A 83 -8.11 10.69 6.16
N ALA A 84 -7.95 9.41 5.81
CA ALA A 84 -6.84 8.94 5.00
C ALA A 84 -6.84 9.56 3.59
N GLU A 85 -8.01 9.77 2.97
CA GLU A 85 -8.11 10.42 1.66
C GLU A 85 -7.53 11.83 1.68
N GLY A 86 -7.83 12.62 2.73
CA GLY A 86 -7.31 13.97 2.89
C GLY A 86 -5.78 14.01 2.96
N VAL A 87 -5.19 13.12 3.75
CA VAL A 87 -3.73 13.01 3.91
C VAL A 87 -3.07 12.53 2.62
N LEU A 88 -3.69 11.59 1.90
CA LEU A 88 -3.19 11.11 0.62
C LEU A 88 -3.23 12.18 -0.47
N LEU A 89 -4.26 13.03 -0.49
CA LEU A 89 -4.35 14.15 -1.41
C LEU A 89 -3.27 15.21 -1.12
N GLU A 90 -2.92 15.43 0.16
CA GLU A 90 -1.77 16.26 0.50
C GLU A 90 -0.46 15.67 -0.04
N SER A 91 -0.27 14.35 0.14
CA SER A 91 0.90 13.62 -0.40
C SER A 91 0.97 13.75 -1.93
N LEU A 92 -0.17 13.61 -2.62
CA LEU A 92 -0.25 13.74 -4.08
C LEU A 92 0.07 15.15 -4.57
N ASN A 93 -0.26 16.18 -3.79
CA ASN A 93 0.11 17.56 -4.13
C ASN A 93 1.61 17.83 -3.98
N LYS A 94 2.32 17.03 -3.17
CA LYS A 94 3.79 17.12 -3.00
C LYS A 94 4.53 16.38 -4.13
N ASP A 95 4.04 15.20 -4.51
CA ASP A 95 4.55 14.43 -5.64
C ASP A 95 3.40 13.68 -6.33
N ASP A 96 3.03 14.14 -7.53
CA ASP A 96 1.91 13.61 -8.30
C ASP A 96 2.22 12.27 -9.00
N LYS A 97 3.47 11.82 -8.92
CA LYS A 97 3.95 10.57 -9.53
C LYS A 97 4.41 9.54 -8.49
N ASP A 98 4.25 9.82 -7.20
CA ASP A 98 4.63 8.87 -6.16
C ASP A 98 3.77 7.60 -6.24
N ALA A 99 4.44 6.46 -6.47
CA ALA A 99 3.77 5.19 -6.75
C ALA A 99 2.92 4.71 -5.56
N GLU A 100 3.45 4.86 -4.34
CA GLU A 100 2.80 4.41 -3.11
C GLU A 100 1.59 5.29 -2.77
N THR A 101 1.68 6.61 -2.97
CA THR A 101 0.54 7.53 -2.81
C THR A 101 -0.59 7.19 -3.77
N LEU A 102 -0.26 6.94 -5.04
CA LEU A 102 -1.26 6.52 -6.04
C LEU A 102 -1.87 5.16 -5.70
N ALA A 103 -1.08 4.19 -5.25
CA ALA A 103 -1.58 2.88 -4.83
C ALA A 103 -2.53 2.98 -3.63
N ASN A 104 -2.16 3.77 -2.61
CA ASN A 104 -3.00 3.99 -1.43
C ASN A 104 -4.29 4.76 -1.78
N LEU A 105 -4.24 5.74 -2.69
CA LEU A 105 -5.43 6.44 -3.18
C LEU A 105 -6.39 5.51 -3.91
N ILE A 106 -5.89 4.53 -4.65
CA ILE A 106 -6.75 3.52 -5.29
C ILE A 106 -7.47 2.71 -4.20
N VAL A 107 -6.76 2.18 -3.22
CA VAL A 107 -7.35 1.40 -2.12
C VAL A 107 -8.37 2.23 -1.34
N CYS A 108 -8.03 3.46 -0.98
CA CYS A 108 -8.92 4.38 -0.28
C CYS A 108 -10.18 4.69 -1.09
N SER A 109 -10.04 5.02 -2.38
CA SER A 109 -11.17 5.32 -3.27
C SER A 109 -12.13 4.13 -3.39
N LEU A 110 -11.61 2.92 -3.53
CA LEU A 110 -12.42 1.71 -3.63
C LEU A 110 -13.20 1.42 -2.33
N ASN A 111 -12.58 1.62 -1.15
CA ASN A 111 -13.25 1.43 0.13
C ASN A 111 -14.33 2.49 0.41
N LEU A 112 -14.17 3.70 -0.13
CA LEU A 112 -15.18 4.76 -0.08
C LEU A 112 -16.28 4.62 -1.15
N GLY A 113 -16.24 3.58 -1.99
CA GLY A 113 -17.18 3.38 -3.09
C GLY A 113 -17.04 4.38 -4.25
N LYS A 114 -15.88 5.05 -4.35
CA LYS A 114 -15.56 6.03 -5.39
C LYS A 114 -14.81 5.37 -6.56
N SER A 115 -14.79 6.03 -7.71
CA SER A 115 -14.00 5.58 -8.86
C SER A 115 -12.51 5.78 -8.62
N ALA A 116 -11.73 4.71 -8.74
CA ALA A 116 -10.27 4.75 -8.65
C ALA A 116 -9.57 4.86 -10.02
N SER A 117 -10.32 4.93 -11.13
CA SER A 117 -9.78 4.81 -12.49
C SER A 117 -8.74 5.87 -12.83
N ARG A 118 -8.88 7.09 -12.30
CA ARG A 118 -7.92 8.17 -12.50
C ARG A 118 -6.53 7.80 -11.98
N TYR A 119 -6.46 7.43 -10.70
CA TYR A 119 -5.19 7.10 -10.03
C TYR A 119 -4.58 5.82 -10.61
N LEU A 120 -5.44 4.85 -10.97
CA LEU A 120 -5.02 3.64 -11.65
C LEU A 120 -4.31 3.92 -12.97
N ASN A 121 -4.87 4.78 -13.80
CA ASN A 121 -4.26 5.14 -15.08
C ASN A 121 -2.94 5.89 -14.89
N GLN A 122 -2.87 6.79 -13.90
CA GLN A 122 -1.62 7.47 -13.55
C GLN A 122 -0.54 6.50 -13.10
N LEU A 123 -0.88 5.53 -12.23
CA LEU A 123 0.05 4.52 -11.74
C LEU A 123 0.57 3.63 -12.87
N LYS A 124 -0.32 3.18 -13.78
CA LYS A 124 0.07 2.37 -14.95
C LYS A 124 1.03 3.12 -15.88
N LEU A 125 0.84 4.43 -16.06
CA LEU A 125 1.68 5.26 -16.92
C LEU A 125 3.04 5.59 -16.28
N ALA A 126 3.04 5.94 -14.99
CA ALA A 126 4.25 6.36 -14.28
C ALA A 126 5.12 5.17 -13.86
N HIS A 127 4.50 4.07 -13.40
CA HIS A 127 5.18 2.92 -12.80
C HIS A 127 4.56 1.59 -13.26
N PRO A 128 4.76 1.20 -14.53
CA PRO A 128 4.18 -0.03 -15.09
C PRO A 128 4.67 -1.30 -14.37
N ASP A 129 5.88 -1.26 -13.80
CA ASP A 129 6.48 -2.38 -13.08
C ASP A 129 6.05 -2.51 -11.62
N HIS A 130 5.23 -1.58 -11.12
CA HIS A 130 4.79 -1.55 -9.73
C HIS A 130 4.04 -2.84 -9.35
N MET A 131 4.28 -3.35 -8.13
CA MET A 131 3.71 -4.62 -7.66
C MET A 131 2.18 -4.64 -7.79
N TRP A 132 1.53 -3.51 -7.49
CA TRP A 132 0.07 -3.39 -7.57
C TRP A 132 -0.44 -3.55 -9.02
N VAL A 133 0.25 -2.97 -10.01
CA VAL A 133 -0.10 -3.09 -11.43
C VAL A 133 0.06 -4.53 -11.91
N LYS A 134 1.15 -5.19 -11.53
CA LYS A 134 1.40 -6.60 -11.86
C LYS A 134 0.36 -7.54 -11.23
N ARG A 135 0.02 -7.33 -9.95
CA ARG A 135 -1.01 -8.10 -9.26
C ARG A 135 -2.39 -7.91 -9.90
N MET A 136 -2.73 -6.68 -10.29
CA MET A 136 -4.00 -6.41 -10.97
C MET A 136 -4.08 -7.12 -12.32
N SER A 137 -3.06 -6.99 -13.17
CA SER A 137 -3.01 -7.70 -14.46
C SER A 137 -3.11 -9.21 -14.28
N SER A 138 -2.39 -9.78 -13.32
CA SER A 138 -2.47 -11.22 -13.03
C SER A 138 -3.85 -11.64 -12.50
N ALA A 139 -4.54 -10.76 -11.78
CA ALA A 139 -5.90 -11.02 -11.29
C ALA A 139 -6.93 -10.95 -12.44
N GLU A 140 -6.79 -9.97 -13.33
CA GLU A 140 -7.56 -9.84 -14.58
C GLU A 140 -7.39 -11.10 -15.44
N ASP A 141 -6.14 -11.53 -15.70
CA ASP A 141 -5.84 -12.76 -16.46
C ASP A 141 -6.42 -14.03 -15.80
N SER A 142 -6.44 -14.06 -14.47
CA SER A 142 -7.01 -15.20 -13.72
C SER A 142 -8.53 -15.20 -13.77
N PHE A 143 -9.15 -14.02 -13.73
CA PHE A 143 -10.59 -13.86 -13.89
C PHE A 143 -11.04 -14.23 -15.31
N GLU A 144 -10.32 -13.77 -16.33
CA GLU A 144 -10.61 -14.12 -17.74
C GLU A 144 -10.46 -15.62 -17.99
N ARG A 145 -9.45 -16.27 -17.40
CA ARG A 145 -9.31 -17.74 -17.45
C ARG A 145 -10.41 -18.48 -16.71
N ALA A 146 -10.91 -17.95 -15.59
CA ALA A 146 -11.95 -18.57 -14.78
C ALA A 146 -13.36 -18.33 -15.34
N CYS A 147 -13.55 -17.25 -16.09
CA CYS A 147 -14.78 -16.90 -16.79
C CYS A 147 -14.53 -17.02 -18.29
N PRO A 148 -14.43 -18.26 -18.84
CA PRO A 148 -14.39 -18.43 -20.28
C PRO A 148 -15.62 -17.75 -20.87
N SER A 149 -15.40 -17.06 -21.99
CA SER A 149 -16.31 -16.13 -22.67
C SER A 149 -17.72 -16.68 -22.92
N ASP A 150 -17.93 -17.98 -22.76
CA ASP A 150 -19.19 -18.70 -22.89
C ASP A 150 -20.23 -18.38 -21.81
N ILE A 151 -19.82 -17.95 -20.60
CA ILE A 151 -20.78 -17.57 -19.54
C ILE A 151 -21.34 -16.15 -19.77
N MET A 152 -20.54 -15.24 -20.33
CA MET A 152 -21.03 -13.89 -20.67
C MET A 152 -21.99 -13.89 -21.86
N ILE A 153 -21.86 -14.81 -22.81
CA ILE A 153 -22.82 -14.92 -23.93
C ILE A 153 -24.22 -15.29 -23.41
N PHE A 154 -24.32 -16.20 -22.42
CA PHE A 154 -25.62 -16.54 -21.83
C PHE A 154 -26.22 -15.42 -20.99
N ALA A 155 -25.41 -14.66 -20.24
CA ALA A 155 -25.89 -13.54 -19.44
C ALA A 155 -26.36 -12.34 -20.30
N VAL A 156 -25.66 -12.05 -21.41
CA VAL A 156 -26.06 -10.99 -22.35
C VAL A 156 -27.31 -11.40 -23.15
N LEU A 157 -27.46 -12.68 -23.53
CA LEU A 157 -28.69 -13.17 -24.18
C LEU A 157 -29.91 -13.15 -23.23
N LEU A 158 -29.74 -13.46 -21.95
CA LEU A 158 -30.83 -13.39 -20.96
C LEU A 158 -31.29 -11.96 -20.64
N LEU A 159 -30.38 -10.98 -20.69
CA LEU A 159 -30.72 -9.56 -20.49
C LEU A 159 -31.25 -8.87 -21.75
N THR A 160 -31.14 -9.48 -22.93
CA THR A 160 -31.66 -8.91 -24.20
C THR A 160 -33.03 -9.49 -24.59
N PHE A 161 -33.53 -10.50 -23.87
CA PHE A 161 -34.82 -11.17 -24.14
C PHE A 161 -35.84 -11.13 -22.98
N MET A 162 -35.67 -10.24 -22.01
CA MET A 162 -36.70 -9.87 -21.03
C MET A 162 -36.96 -8.37 -21.08
#